data_AF-A0A850QTH2-F1
#
_entry.id   AF-A0A850QTH2-F1
#
_cell.length_a   1.000
_cell.length_b   1.000
_cell.length_c   1.000
_cell.angle_alpha   90.00
_cell.angle_beta   90.00
_cell.angle_gamma   90.00
#
_symmetry.space_group_name_H-M   'P 1'
#
loop_
_entity.id
_entity.type
_entity.pdbx_description
1 polymer ?
#
loop_
_entity_poly.entity_id
_entity_poly.type
_entity_poly.pdbx_seq_one_letter_code
_entity_poly.pdbx_strand_id
1 'polypeptide(L)'
;DEAAYVKAGFLAAITQGEAQSPLVSKEKAAELLGTMQGGYNIEPLIRLLDDPSLAPIATAALSHTLLMFDAFYDVEEKAKAGNEFAQQVLQSWANADWFLQKPALAEKITLTVFKVSGETNTDDLSPAPDAWSRPDIPLHALAMLKNAREGIEPDQAGTVGPITQIEALKALGHQLVYVGDVVGTGSSRKSATNSVLWFMGDDIPYVPNKRAGGYVLGGKIAPIFFNTMEDAGALPIEVDVSQLAMGDVIDVYPFKGEVRRHDSDELVATFKLKTDVLIDEVRAGGRIPLIIGRGLTDRARQSLGLPASDVFRRPAPVADSGKGYTLAQKMVGKACGVEGIRPGTYCEPKMTTVGSQDTTGPMTRDELKDLACLGFSADLTMQSFCHTSAYPKPIDVNTHHTLPDFIMNRGGVSLRPGDGVIHSWLNRMLLPDTV
;
A
#
# COMPACT_ATOMS: atom_id res chain seq x y z
N ASP A 1 -15.16 -5.65 0.80
CA ASP A 1 -15.43 -6.51 1.97
C ASP A 1 -16.94 -6.66 2.17
N GLU A 2 -17.41 -7.82 2.63
CA GLU A 2 -18.83 -8.12 2.82
C GLU A 2 -19.46 -7.30 3.96
N ALA A 3 -18.72 -7.04 5.05
CA ALA A 3 -19.20 -6.17 6.12
C ALA A 3 -19.29 -4.72 5.66
N ALA A 4 -18.36 -4.29 4.79
CA ALA A 4 -18.43 -2.97 4.15
C ALA A 4 -19.67 -2.82 3.25
N TYR A 5 -20.10 -3.89 2.55
CA TYR A 5 -21.34 -3.87 1.79
C TYR A 5 -22.56 -3.60 2.69
N VAL A 6 -22.69 -4.33 3.80
CA VAL A 6 -23.78 -4.14 4.77
C VAL A 6 -23.73 -2.73 5.38
N LYS A 7 -22.54 -2.26 5.79
CA LYS A 7 -22.35 -0.92 6.34
C LYS A 7 -22.78 0.16 5.35
N ALA A 8 -22.30 0.10 4.10
CA ALA A 8 -22.63 1.10 3.08
C ALA A 8 -24.13 1.13 2.78
N GLY A 9 -24.76 -0.05 2.63
CA GLY A 9 -26.20 -0.14 2.39
C GLY A 9 -27.03 0.47 3.51
N PHE A 10 -26.69 0.19 4.77
CA PHE A 10 -27.37 0.79 5.93
C PHE A 10 -27.20 2.31 6.00
N LEU A 11 -25.99 2.82 5.81
CA LEU A 11 -25.74 4.26 5.84
C LEU A 11 -26.45 4.98 4.68
N ALA A 12 -26.44 4.40 3.48
CA ALA A 12 -27.19 4.92 2.34
C ALA A 12 -28.69 5.00 2.62
N ALA A 13 -29.29 3.94 3.19
CA ALA A 13 -30.70 3.93 3.57
C ALA A 13 -31.05 5.02 4.60
N ILE A 14 -30.16 5.32 5.56
CA ILE A 14 -30.34 6.44 6.49
C ILE A 14 -30.35 7.77 5.74
N THR A 15 -29.39 8.02 4.85
CA THR A 15 -29.31 9.30 4.11
C THR A 15 -30.57 9.54 3.26
N GLN A 16 -31.14 8.48 2.68
CA GLN A 16 -32.36 8.53 1.88
C GLN A 16 -33.64 8.58 2.73
N GLY A 17 -33.55 8.35 4.04
CA GLY A 17 -34.71 8.32 4.95
C GLY A 17 -35.51 7.02 4.89
N GLU A 18 -34.97 5.98 4.26
CA GLU A 18 -35.56 4.63 4.17
C GLU A 18 -35.32 3.81 5.45
N ALA A 19 -34.31 4.21 6.24
CA ALA A 19 -34.01 3.68 7.56
C ALA A 19 -33.83 4.82 8.58
N GLN A 20 -34.01 4.51 9.85
CA GLN A 20 -33.82 5.46 10.95
C GLN A 20 -32.93 4.85 12.03
N SER A 21 -32.15 5.69 12.70
CA SER A 21 -31.33 5.32 13.85
C SER A 21 -31.38 6.43 14.89
N PRO A 22 -31.53 6.12 16.19
CA PRO A 22 -31.46 7.12 17.24
C PRO A 22 -30.03 7.68 17.45
N LEU A 23 -29.02 7.05 16.84
CA LEU A 23 -27.60 7.39 17.04
C LEU A 23 -26.94 8.00 15.80
N VAL A 24 -27.53 7.81 14.62
CA VAL A 24 -26.90 8.20 13.35
C VAL A 24 -27.90 9.05 12.56
N SER A 25 -27.63 10.35 12.49
CA SER A 25 -28.39 11.29 11.64
C SER A 25 -28.03 11.10 10.15
N LYS A 26 -28.78 11.77 9.26
CA LYS A 26 -28.49 11.76 7.82
C LYS A 26 -27.12 12.33 7.50
N GLU A 27 -26.79 13.45 8.14
CA GLU A 27 -25.50 14.13 8.01
C GLU A 27 -24.38 13.21 8.49
N LYS A 28 -24.58 12.55 9.65
CA LYS A 28 -23.58 11.63 10.17
C LYS A 28 -23.39 10.39 9.27
N ALA A 29 -24.47 9.90 8.67
CA ALA A 29 -24.37 8.79 7.73
C ALA A 29 -23.59 9.17 6.47
N ALA A 30 -23.80 10.37 5.94
CA ALA A 30 -23.04 10.91 4.82
C ALA A 30 -21.54 11.06 5.15
N GLU A 31 -21.19 11.58 6.34
CA GLU A 31 -19.80 11.64 6.81
C GLU A 31 -19.16 10.25 6.90
N LEU A 32 -19.87 9.27 7.46
CA LEU A 32 -19.37 7.91 7.63
C LEU A 32 -19.19 7.18 6.30
N LEU A 33 -20.04 7.41 5.31
CA LEU A 33 -19.83 6.93 3.94
C LEU A 33 -18.50 7.47 3.37
N GLY A 34 -18.15 8.72 3.65
CA GLY A 34 -16.88 9.32 3.25
C GLY A 34 -15.63 8.66 3.84
N THR A 35 -15.77 7.86 4.90
CA THR A 35 -14.62 7.19 5.56
C THR A 35 -14.32 5.79 5.03
N MET A 36 -15.12 5.26 4.10
CA MET A 36 -15.06 3.86 3.68
C MET A 36 -14.04 3.56 2.59
N GLN A 37 -13.10 4.48 2.31
CA GLN A 37 -12.03 4.41 1.30
C GLN A 37 -12.50 4.34 -0.16
N GLY A 38 -13.48 3.49 -0.48
CA GLY A 38 -14.03 3.32 -1.82
C GLY A 38 -14.91 2.07 -1.97
N GLY A 39 -15.48 1.89 -3.17
CA GLY A 39 -16.37 0.77 -3.48
C GLY A 39 -17.85 1.11 -3.22
N TYR A 40 -18.50 0.39 -2.31
CA TYR A 40 -19.96 0.47 -2.11
C TYR A 40 -20.46 1.83 -1.59
N ASN A 41 -19.59 2.69 -1.08
CA ASN A 41 -19.92 4.02 -0.58
C ASN A 41 -19.94 5.10 -1.69
N ILE A 42 -19.31 4.84 -2.85
CA ILE A 42 -19.10 5.84 -3.90
C ILE A 42 -20.43 6.30 -4.49
N GLU A 43 -21.22 5.35 -4.97
CA GLU A 43 -22.49 5.66 -5.65
C GLU A 43 -23.49 6.38 -4.73
N PRO A 44 -23.67 5.97 -3.45
CA PRO A 44 -24.42 6.76 -2.48
C PRO A 44 -23.90 8.20 -2.35
N LEU A 45 -22.59 8.41 -2.20
CA LEU A 45 -22.02 9.76 -2.07
C LEU A 45 -22.26 10.62 -3.31
N ILE A 46 -22.18 10.06 -4.52
CA ILE A 46 -22.46 10.77 -5.77
C ILE A 46 -23.93 11.21 -5.84
N ARG A 47 -24.88 10.37 -5.41
CA ARG A 47 -26.30 10.74 -5.33
C ARG A 47 -26.53 11.91 -4.38
N LEU A 48 -25.80 11.96 -3.27
CA LEU A 48 -25.94 13.04 -2.28
C LEU A 48 -25.55 14.43 -2.81
N LEU A 49 -24.84 14.52 -3.93
CA LEU A 49 -24.56 15.80 -4.58
C LEU A 49 -25.83 16.51 -5.09
N ASP A 50 -26.96 15.80 -5.21
CA ASP A 50 -28.24 16.37 -5.64
C ASP A 50 -29.11 16.85 -4.46
N ASP A 51 -28.73 16.55 -3.21
CA ASP A 51 -29.46 16.97 -2.00
C ASP A 51 -28.77 18.20 -1.39
N PRO A 52 -29.34 19.41 -1.44
CA PRO A 52 -28.70 20.63 -0.93
C PRO A 52 -28.28 20.56 0.55
N SER A 53 -28.92 19.72 1.37
CA SER A 53 -28.60 19.58 2.79
C SER A 53 -27.40 18.67 3.04
N LEU A 54 -27.14 17.69 2.16
CA LEU A 54 -26.09 16.69 2.31
C LEU A 54 -24.95 16.87 1.30
N ALA A 55 -25.18 17.59 0.20
CA ALA A 55 -24.21 17.82 -0.86
C ALA A 55 -22.90 18.47 -0.37
N PRO A 56 -22.88 19.41 0.60
CA PRO A 56 -21.62 19.91 1.15
C PRO A 56 -20.77 18.80 1.81
N ILE A 57 -21.40 17.87 2.51
CA ILE A 57 -20.73 16.75 3.19
C ILE A 57 -20.20 15.76 2.15
N ALA A 58 -21.03 15.42 1.15
CA ALA A 58 -20.65 14.54 0.05
C ALA A 58 -19.51 15.12 -0.79
N THR A 59 -19.53 16.43 -1.05
CA THR A 59 -18.46 17.16 -1.75
C THR A 59 -17.14 17.03 -1.00
N ALA A 60 -17.14 17.28 0.31
CA ALA A 60 -15.94 17.12 1.14
C ALA A 60 -15.43 15.67 1.10
N ALA A 61 -16.33 14.69 1.25
CA ALA A 61 -15.95 13.27 1.19
C ALA A 61 -15.35 12.85 -0.15
N LEU A 62 -16.01 13.16 -1.27
CA LEU A 62 -15.57 12.79 -2.61
C LEU A 62 -14.27 13.49 -3.01
N SER A 63 -14.05 14.73 -2.56
CA SER A 63 -12.81 15.48 -2.79
C SER A 63 -11.55 14.77 -2.26
N HIS A 64 -11.71 13.94 -1.23
CA HIS A 64 -10.62 13.13 -0.64
C HIS A 64 -10.65 11.65 -1.02
N THR A 65 -11.64 11.22 -1.80
CA THR A 65 -11.80 9.82 -2.20
C THR A 65 -11.01 9.54 -3.48
N LEU A 66 -10.00 8.66 -3.39
CA LEU A 66 -9.12 8.35 -4.52
C LEU A 66 -9.68 7.24 -5.43
N LEU A 67 -10.37 6.27 -4.83
CA LEU A 67 -10.84 5.05 -5.49
C LEU A 67 -12.14 5.29 -6.30
N MET A 68 -12.15 6.36 -7.10
CA MET A 68 -13.28 6.73 -7.96
C MET A 68 -13.36 5.87 -9.22
N PHE A 69 -12.21 5.45 -9.77
CA PHE A 69 -12.12 4.67 -11.00
C PHE A 69 -13.04 5.21 -12.11
N ASP A 70 -14.01 4.43 -12.61
CA ASP A 70 -14.94 4.86 -13.65
C ASP A 70 -16.07 5.76 -13.13
N ALA A 71 -16.40 5.70 -11.82
CA ALA A 71 -17.37 6.60 -11.20
C ALA A 71 -16.91 8.07 -11.19
N PHE A 72 -15.66 8.34 -11.60
CA PHE A 72 -15.22 9.67 -12.00
C PHE A 72 -16.16 10.30 -13.04
N TYR A 73 -16.58 9.52 -14.05
CA TYR A 73 -17.42 10.04 -15.14
C TYR A 73 -18.83 10.41 -14.68
N ASP A 74 -19.35 9.74 -13.65
CA ASP A 74 -20.66 10.07 -13.07
C ASP A 74 -20.63 11.45 -12.40
N VAL A 75 -19.54 11.78 -11.70
CA VAL A 75 -19.33 13.13 -11.14
C VAL A 75 -19.10 14.14 -12.25
N GLU A 76 -18.34 13.77 -13.29
CA GLU A 76 -18.08 14.63 -14.43
C GLU A 76 -19.35 15.01 -15.19
N GLU A 77 -20.24 14.04 -15.42
CA GLU A 77 -21.53 14.25 -16.08
C GLU A 77 -22.39 15.23 -15.28
N LYS A 78 -22.50 15.05 -13.96
CA LYS A 78 -23.22 15.98 -13.08
C LYS A 78 -22.65 17.39 -13.14
N ALA A 79 -21.33 17.53 -13.13
CA ALA A 79 -20.66 18.82 -13.20
C ALA A 79 -20.94 19.53 -14.54
N LYS A 80 -20.89 18.79 -15.66
CA LYS A 80 -21.24 19.28 -17.01
C LYS A 80 -22.73 19.63 -17.14
N ALA A 81 -23.60 18.97 -16.38
CA ALA A 81 -25.02 19.28 -16.29
C ALA A 81 -25.34 20.50 -15.40
N GLY A 82 -24.33 21.12 -14.77
CA GLY A 82 -24.47 22.35 -13.98
C GLY A 82 -24.62 22.15 -12.48
N ASN A 83 -24.37 20.95 -11.95
CA ASN A 83 -24.35 20.74 -10.49
C ASN A 83 -23.07 21.39 -9.89
N GLU A 84 -23.26 22.48 -9.12
CA GLU A 84 -22.17 23.25 -8.52
C GLU A 84 -21.30 22.44 -7.54
N PHE A 85 -21.89 21.48 -6.83
CA PHE A 85 -21.17 20.61 -5.89
C PHE A 85 -20.28 19.62 -6.65
N ALA A 86 -20.77 19.04 -7.74
CA ALA A 86 -19.97 18.17 -8.60
C ALA A 86 -18.80 18.94 -9.26
N GLN A 87 -19.03 20.21 -9.65
CA GLN A 87 -17.98 21.09 -10.15
C GLN A 87 -16.91 21.35 -9.08
N GLN A 88 -17.30 21.56 -7.81
CA GLN A 88 -16.35 21.70 -6.70
C GLN A 88 -15.51 20.44 -6.51
N VAL A 89 -16.11 19.24 -6.57
CA VAL A 89 -15.37 17.97 -6.48
C VAL A 89 -14.34 17.85 -7.61
N LEU A 90 -14.74 18.08 -8.87
CA LEU A 90 -13.81 18.06 -10.01
C LEU A 90 -12.66 19.06 -9.83
N GLN A 91 -12.97 20.28 -9.40
CA GLN A 91 -11.96 21.31 -9.19
C GLN A 91 -10.99 20.93 -8.06
N SER A 92 -11.50 20.33 -6.98
CA SER A 92 -10.69 19.86 -5.86
C SER A 92 -9.71 18.76 -6.27
N TRP A 93 -10.17 17.77 -7.05
CA TRP A 93 -9.29 16.77 -7.63
C TRP A 93 -8.25 17.39 -8.56
N ALA A 94 -8.65 18.33 -9.41
CA ALA A 94 -7.76 19.03 -10.33
C ALA A 94 -6.68 19.87 -9.63
N ASN A 95 -6.99 20.38 -8.43
CA ASN A 95 -6.07 21.12 -7.56
C ASN A 95 -5.19 20.20 -6.69
N ALA A 96 -5.42 18.89 -6.71
CA ALA A 96 -4.76 17.90 -5.87
C ALA A 96 -4.94 18.14 -4.36
N ASP A 97 -6.12 18.61 -3.94
CA ASP A 97 -6.40 18.90 -2.52
C ASP A 97 -6.26 17.65 -1.64
N TRP A 98 -6.62 16.47 -2.17
CA TRP A 98 -6.44 15.17 -1.51
C TRP A 98 -4.99 14.90 -1.07
N PHE A 99 -4.02 15.47 -1.81
CA PHE A 99 -2.60 15.36 -1.55
C PHE A 99 -2.08 16.54 -0.72
N LEU A 100 -2.49 17.77 -1.09
CA LEU A 100 -1.99 19.00 -0.46
C LEU A 100 -2.47 19.20 0.98
N GLN A 101 -3.60 18.59 1.37
CA GLN A 101 -4.08 18.62 2.75
C GLN A 101 -3.41 17.58 3.67
N LYS A 102 -2.70 16.59 3.10
CA LYS A 102 -1.90 15.67 3.92
C LYS A 102 -0.60 16.36 4.38
N PRO A 103 -0.12 16.10 5.61
CA PRO A 103 1.15 16.61 6.08
C PRO A 103 2.29 16.25 5.13
N ALA A 104 3.12 17.23 4.76
CA ALA A 104 4.32 16.95 4.00
C ALA A 104 5.35 16.19 4.86
N LEU A 105 6.23 15.43 4.20
CA LEU A 105 7.38 14.82 4.87
C LEU A 105 8.21 15.91 5.57
N ALA A 106 8.49 15.71 6.86
CA ALA A 106 9.24 16.69 7.65
C ALA A 106 10.70 16.80 7.18
N GLU A 107 11.27 18.00 7.28
CA GLU A 107 12.68 18.23 6.94
C GLU A 107 13.65 17.51 7.88
N LYS A 108 13.21 17.27 9.13
CA LYS A 108 13.92 16.55 10.18
C LYS A 108 12.97 15.59 10.88
N ILE A 109 13.41 14.36 11.08
CA ILE A 109 12.63 13.28 11.69
C ILE A 109 13.49 12.66 12.79
N THR A 110 13.04 12.74 14.04
CA THR A 110 13.74 12.15 15.19
C THR A 110 13.23 10.74 15.44
N LEU A 111 14.13 9.76 15.44
CA LEU A 111 13.80 8.34 15.49
C LEU A 111 14.66 7.60 16.53
N THR A 112 14.07 6.60 17.19
CA THR A 112 14.81 5.65 18.04
C THR A 112 15.12 4.38 17.26
N VAL A 113 16.40 4.00 17.25
CA VAL A 113 16.89 2.86 16.47
C VAL A 113 16.49 1.52 17.10
N PHE A 114 15.77 0.69 16.35
CA PHE A 114 15.61 -0.73 16.59
C PHE A 114 16.55 -1.51 15.64
N LYS A 115 17.77 -1.81 16.11
CA LYS A 115 18.82 -2.44 15.30
C LYS A 115 18.73 -3.97 15.33
N VAL A 116 18.70 -4.60 14.16
CA VAL A 116 18.90 -6.04 13.97
C VAL A 116 20.19 -6.25 13.19
N SER A 117 21.23 -6.70 13.88
CA SER A 117 22.55 -6.95 13.27
C SER A 117 22.49 -8.14 12.30
N GLY A 118 23.29 -8.06 11.24
CA GLY A 118 23.37 -9.06 10.18
C GLY A 118 22.25 -8.94 9.15
N GLU A 119 21.85 -10.10 8.61
CA GLU A 119 20.80 -10.21 7.61
C GLU A 119 19.44 -10.44 8.29
N THR A 120 18.45 -9.62 7.94
CA THR A 120 17.04 -9.87 8.22
C THR A 120 16.38 -10.49 7.00
N ASN A 121 16.09 -11.78 7.09
CA ASN A 121 15.26 -12.46 6.12
C ASN A 121 13.77 -12.16 6.38
N THR A 122 12.95 -12.14 5.34
CA THR A 122 11.49 -12.01 5.50
C THR A 122 10.87 -13.12 6.35
N ASP A 123 11.48 -14.31 6.43
CA ASP A 123 11.04 -15.39 7.34
C ASP A 123 11.29 -15.04 8.82
N ASP A 124 12.28 -14.20 9.12
CA ASP A 124 12.52 -13.70 10.48
C ASP A 124 11.40 -12.79 10.96
N LEU A 125 10.84 -12.01 10.04
CA LEU A 125 9.76 -11.05 10.29
C LEU A 125 8.38 -11.70 10.22
N SER A 126 8.25 -12.76 9.43
CA SER A 126 7.01 -13.49 9.19
C SER A 126 7.31 -14.97 8.98
N PRO A 127 7.47 -15.76 10.06
CA PRO A 127 7.92 -17.15 9.96
C PRO A 127 6.95 -18.05 9.18
N ALA A 128 7.49 -19.00 8.41
CA ALA A 128 6.69 -19.92 7.61
C ALA A 128 5.64 -20.73 8.41
N PRO A 129 5.91 -21.24 9.63
CA PRO A 129 4.92 -21.99 10.42
C PRO A 129 3.65 -21.19 10.78
N ASP A 130 3.76 -19.86 10.75
CA ASP A 130 2.71 -18.90 11.10
C ASP A 130 2.01 -18.31 9.87
N ALA A 131 2.27 -18.84 8.66
CA ALA A 131 1.69 -18.32 7.42
C ALA A 131 0.14 -18.27 7.44
N TRP A 132 -0.48 -19.16 8.21
CA TRP A 132 -1.92 -19.26 8.39
C TRP A 132 -2.56 -18.04 9.07
N SER A 133 -1.81 -17.28 9.88
CA SER A 133 -2.32 -16.10 10.60
C SER A 133 -2.08 -14.78 9.88
N ARG A 134 -1.37 -14.79 8.74
CA ARG A 134 -0.96 -13.57 8.01
C ARG A 134 -2.07 -12.53 7.73
N PRO A 135 -3.33 -12.91 7.44
CA PRO A 135 -4.42 -11.95 7.27
C PRO A 135 -4.79 -11.19 8.54
N ASP A 136 -4.56 -11.79 9.72
CA ASP A 136 -4.76 -11.16 11.01
C ASP A 136 -3.45 -10.48 11.44
N ILE A 137 -3.26 -9.23 10.97
CA ILE A 137 -2.00 -8.48 11.14
C ILE A 137 -1.57 -8.38 12.62
N PRO A 138 -2.43 -7.97 13.58
CA PRO A 138 -2.05 -7.90 14.98
C PRO A 138 -1.60 -9.24 15.56
N LEU A 139 -2.35 -10.32 15.24
CA LEU A 139 -2.00 -11.66 15.71
C LEU A 139 -0.68 -12.15 15.09
N HIS A 140 -0.52 -11.97 13.78
CA HIS A 140 0.68 -12.41 13.07
C HIS A 140 1.93 -11.64 13.50
N ALA A 141 1.79 -10.36 13.84
CA ALA A 141 2.89 -9.53 14.32
C ALA A 141 3.53 -10.07 15.60
N LEU A 142 2.80 -10.82 16.44
CA LEU A 142 3.37 -11.48 17.62
C LEU A 142 4.52 -12.44 17.26
N ALA A 143 4.52 -13.02 16.05
CA ALA A 143 5.53 -13.98 15.60
C ALA A 143 6.82 -13.31 15.04
N MET A 144 6.81 -11.99 14.84
CA MET A 144 7.95 -11.25 14.31
C MET A 144 9.17 -11.39 15.24
N LEU A 145 10.30 -11.86 14.70
CA LEU A 145 11.55 -12.06 15.44
C LEU A 145 11.41 -12.96 16.68
N LYS A 146 10.47 -13.93 16.67
CA LYS A 146 10.24 -14.86 17.79
C LYS A 146 11.42 -15.81 18.06
N ASN A 147 12.31 -16.01 17.08
CA ASN A 147 13.52 -16.80 17.24
C ASN A 147 14.66 -15.88 17.66
N ALA A 148 15.27 -16.17 18.81
CA ALA A 148 16.34 -15.36 19.40
C ALA A 148 17.52 -15.18 18.43
N ARG A 149 18.11 -13.98 18.46
CA ARG A 149 19.31 -13.59 17.71
C ARG A 149 20.08 -12.56 18.52
N GLU A 150 21.30 -12.25 18.10
CA GLU A 150 22.12 -11.25 18.77
C GLU A 150 21.38 -9.90 18.88
N GLY A 151 21.30 -9.36 20.10
CA GLY A 151 20.62 -8.09 20.40
C GLY A 151 19.09 -8.14 20.44
N ILE A 152 18.47 -9.30 20.20
CA ILE A 152 17.01 -9.46 20.18
C ILE A 152 16.58 -10.54 21.15
N GLU A 153 15.74 -10.14 22.10
CA GLU A 153 15.26 -10.97 23.19
C GLU A 153 13.75 -11.19 23.04
N PRO A 154 13.31 -12.32 22.47
CA PRO A 154 11.89 -12.61 22.33
C PRO A 154 11.23 -12.84 23.69
N ASP A 155 10.04 -12.29 23.90
CA ASP A 155 9.28 -12.45 25.15
C ASP A 155 8.98 -13.93 25.44
N GLN A 156 8.76 -14.74 24.38
CA GLN A 156 8.66 -16.19 24.46
C GLN A 156 9.33 -16.83 23.24
N ALA A 157 10.58 -17.28 23.41
CA ALA A 157 11.36 -17.87 22.33
C ALA A 157 10.58 -18.96 21.54
N GLY A 158 10.53 -18.79 20.22
CA GLY A 158 9.82 -19.66 19.27
C GLY A 158 8.31 -19.36 19.11
N THR A 159 7.74 -18.48 19.94
CA THR A 159 6.29 -18.20 19.95
C THR A 159 5.97 -16.71 19.84
N VAL A 160 6.57 -15.87 20.69
CA VAL A 160 6.32 -14.42 20.77
C VAL A 160 7.64 -13.67 20.63
N GLY A 161 7.64 -12.67 19.75
CA GLY A 161 8.74 -11.75 19.48
C GLY A 161 9.11 -10.82 20.63
N PRO A 162 10.02 -9.87 20.39
CA PRO A 162 10.59 -8.97 21.39
C PRO A 162 9.66 -7.77 21.69
N ILE A 163 8.42 -8.04 22.08
CA ILE A 163 7.39 -6.99 22.28
C ILE A 163 7.81 -6.08 23.45
N THR A 164 8.25 -6.67 24.56
CA THR A 164 8.70 -5.91 25.73
C THR A 164 9.88 -4.99 25.38
N GLN A 165 10.83 -5.48 24.58
CA GLN A 165 11.97 -4.70 24.11
C GLN A 165 11.52 -3.52 23.20
N ILE A 166 10.59 -3.78 22.28
CA ILE A 166 10.01 -2.75 21.41
C ILE A 166 9.28 -1.68 22.23
N GLU A 167 8.48 -2.07 23.22
CA GLU A 167 7.75 -1.15 24.10
C GLU A 167 8.68 -0.30 24.96
N ALA A 168 9.75 -0.90 25.50
CA ALA A 168 10.77 -0.16 26.24
C ALA A 168 11.44 0.94 25.40
N LEU A 169 11.70 0.66 24.11
CA LEU A 169 12.27 1.65 23.19
C LEU A 169 11.25 2.74 22.81
N LYS A 170 9.97 2.39 22.62
CA LYS A 170 8.90 3.37 22.40
C LYS A 170 8.73 4.32 23.57
N ALA A 171 8.96 3.86 24.80
CA ALA A 171 8.87 4.67 26.01
C ALA A 171 9.90 5.82 26.05
N LEU A 172 10.93 5.80 25.18
CA LEU A 172 11.85 6.91 24.99
C LEU A 172 11.21 8.13 24.29
N GLY A 173 10.00 8.00 23.75
CA GLY A 173 9.19 9.13 23.27
C GLY A 173 9.38 9.51 21.80
N HIS A 174 10.15 8.72 21.04
CA HIS A 174 10.32 8.90 19.60
C HIS A 174 9.80 7.70 18.81
N GLN A 175 9.43 7.92 17.55
CA GLN A 175 9.01 6.83 16.65
C GLN A 175 10.19 5.89 16.40
N LEU A 176 9.91 4.59 16.33
CA LEU A 176 10.95 3.60 16.06
C LEU A 176 11.30 3.56 14.57
N VAL A 177 12.56 3.25 14.29
CA VAL A 177 13.05 2.92 12.95
C VAL A 177 13.67 1.53 12.96
N TYR A 178 13.26 0.69 12.00
CA TYR A 178 13.89 -0.62 11.81
C TYR A 178 15.23 -0.43 11.11
N VAL A 179 16.31 -0.91 11.71
CA VAL A 179 17.67 -0.77 11.17
C VAL A 179 18.32 -2.15 11.02
N GLY A 180 18.90 -2.45 9.87
CA GLY A 180 19.63 -3.72 9.68
C GLY A 180 20.73 -3.63 8.62
N ASP A 181 21.71 -4.53 8.65
CA ASP A 181 22.84 -4.47 7.71
C ASP A 181 22.39 -4.90 6.30
N VAL A 182 21.61 -5.98 6.21
CA VAL A 182 20.89 -6.41 5.00
C VAL A 182 19.45 -6.71 5.38
N VAL A 183 18.47 -6.07 4.72
CA VAL A 183 17.05 -6.14 5.13
C VAL A 183 16.16 -6.66 4.02
N GLY A 184 15.29 -7.61 4.37
CA GLY A 184 14.14 -8.02 3.57
C GLY A 184 14.45 -9.05 2.48
N THR A 185 15.54 -9.81 2.62
CA THR A 185 15.86 -10.90 1.70
C THR A 185 14.84 -12.04 1.79
N GLY A 186 14.86 -12.94 0.81
CA GLY A 186 13.97 -14.11 0.78
C GLY A 186 12.67 -13.89 0.01
N SER A 187 11.62 -14.59 0.40
CA SER A 187 10.38 -14.66 -0.37
C SER A 187 9.50 -13.42 -0.21
N SER A 188 8.77 -13.08 -1.28
CA SER A 188 7.79 -12.00 -1.25
C SER A 188 6.63 -12.39 -0.32
N ARG A 189 6.59 -11.79 0.87
CA ARG A 189 5.48 -11.91 1.83
C ARG A 189 5.21 -10.57 2.48
N LYS A 190 4.11 -9.92 2.10
CA LYS A 190 3.70 -8.60 2.64
C LYS A 190 3.54 -8.62 4.17
N SER A 191 3.25 -9.78 4.76
CA SER A 191 3.17 -9.98 6.20
C SER A 191 4.43 -9.54 6.94
N ALA A 192 5.63 -9.66 6.36
CA ALA A 192 6.87 -9.16 6.97
C ALA A 192 6.82 -7.64 7.17
N THR A 193 6.42 -6.90 6.12
CA THR A 193 6.18 -5.45 6.20
C THR A 193 5.04 -5.12 7.17
N ASN A 194 3.91 -5.84 7.08
CA ASN A 194 2.78 -5.61 7.98
C ASN A 194 3.16 -5.73 9.46
N SER A 195 3.98 -6.72 9.82
CA SER A 195 4.43 -6.91 11.21
C SER A 195 5.37 -5.80 11.68
N VAL A 196 6.31 -5.36 10.83
CA VAL A 196 7.17 -4.21 11.15
C VAL A 196 6.32 -2.95 11.34
N LEU A 197 5.41 -2.65 10.41
CA LEU A 197 4.55 -1.47 10.46
C LEU A 197 3.51 -1.53 11.57
N TRP A 198 3.08 -2.73 11.98
CA TRP A 198 2.22 -2.88 13.15
C TRP A 198 2.87 -2.28 14.39
N PHE A 199 4.17 -2.56 14.58
CA PHE A 199 4.90 -2.03 15.72
C PHE A 199 5.45 -0.62 15.50
N MET A 200 5.82 -0.23 14.28
CA MET A 200 6.62 0.99 14.04
C MET A 200 5.96 2.03 13.12
N GLY A 201 4.83 1.68 12.51
CA GLY A 201 4.04 2.58 11.67
C GLY A 201 2.93 3.30 12.43
N ASP A 202 2.10 3.98 11.66
CA ASP A 202 1.03 4.86 12.10
C ASP A 202 -0.35 4.24 11.85
N ASP A 203 -1.31 4.54 12.72
CA ASP A 203 -2.69 4.12 12.53
C ASP A 203 -3.30 4.81 11.30
N ILE A 204 -4.10 4.05 10.55
CA ILE A 204 -4.83 4.56 9.39
C ILE A 204 -6.25 4.89 9.85
N PRO A 205 -6.71 6.16 9.75
CA PRO A 205 -8.06 6.54 10.19
C PRO A 205 -9.14 5.66 9.56
N TYR A 206 -10.02 5.11 10.40
CA TYR A 206 -11.17 4.28 10.03
C TYR A 206 -10.84 2.93 9.35
N VAL A 207 -9.57 2.54 9.29
CA VAL A 207 -9.13 1.24 8.77
C VAL A 207 -8.61 0.39 9.93
N PRO A 208 -9.37 -0.62 10.39
CA PRO A 208 -9.00 -1.40 11.56
C PRO A 208 -7.82 -2.33 11.26
N ASN A 209 -7.00 -2.57 12.29
CA ASN A 209 -5.97 -3.62 12.31
C ASN A 209 -4.94 -3.56 11.16
N LYS A 210 -4.72 -2.37 10.58
CA LYS A 210 -3.69 -2.12 9.58
C LYS A 210 -2.99 -0.79 9.89
N ARG A 211 -1.68 -0.76 9.66
CA ARG A 211 -0.84 0.43 9.81
C ARG A 211 -0.07 0.72 8.52
N ALA A 212 0.29 1.97 8.33
CA ALA A 212 1.08 2.48 7.21
C ALA A 212 2.22 3.36 7.74
N GLY A 213 3.01 3.99 6.86
CA GLY A 213 4.06 4.90 7.30
C GLY A 213 5.29 4.17 7.87
N GLY A 214 6.00 4.82 8.80
CA GLY A 214 7.22 4.28 9.40
C GLY A 214 8.48 4.36 8.52
N TYR A 215 9.60 3.90 9.08
CA TYR A 215 10.93 4.09 8.51
C TYR A 215 11.75 2.80 8.57
N VAL A 216 12.56 2.57 7.53
CA VAL A 216 13.53 1.46 7.49
C VAL A 216 14.86 1.96 6.96
N LEU A 217 15.93 1.73 7.70
CA LEU A 217 17.30 1.98 7.27
C LEU A 217 18.03 0.66 7.06
N GLY A 218 18.62 0.46 5.89
CA GLY A 218 19.38 -0.74 5.57
C GLY A 218 20.73 -0.41 4.96
N GLY A 219 21.79 -1.11 5.35
CA GLY A 219 23.03 -1.10 4.56
C GLY A 219 22.77 -1.60 3.13
N LYS A 220 21.92 -2.61 3.02
CA LYS A 220 21.28 -3.06 1.78
C LYS A 220 19.82 -3.41 2.03
N ILE A 221 18.92 -3.05 1.12
CA ILE A 221 17.51 -3.45 1.17
C ILE A 221 17.16 -4.25 -0.08
N ALA A 222 16.58 -5.43 0.10
CA ALA A 222 16.16 -6.27 -1.02
C ALA A 222 15.07 -5.56 -1.85
N PRO A 223 15.11 -5.60 -3.19
CA PRO A 223 14.21 -4.80 -4.03
C PRO A 223 12.71 -5.03 -3.80
N ILE A 224 12.29 -6.28 -3.56
CA ILE A 224 10.88 -6.61 -3.31
C ILE A 224 10.42 -6.00 -1.98
N PHE A 225 11.25 -6.11 -0.94
CA PHE A 225 10.94 -5.55 0.36
C PHE A 225 10.92 -4.02 0.31
N PHE A 226 11.88 -3.40 -0.36
CA PHE A 226 11.90 -1.95 -0.63
C PHE A 226 10.58 -1.48 -1.24
N ASN A 227 10.13 -2.16 -2.31
CA ASN A 227 8.88 -1.83 -2.97
C ASN A 227 7.66 -2.03 -2.07
N THR A 228 7.66 -3.09 -1.25
CA THR A 228 6.55 -3.35 -0.32
C THR A 228 6.45 -2.28 0.77
N MET A 229 7.59 -1.76 1.25
CA MET A 229 7.65 -0.66 2.22
C MET A 229 7.14 0.65 1.61
N GLU A 230 7.61 1.03 0.41
CA GLU A 230 7.18 2.28 -0.25
C GLU A 230 5.68 2.23 -0.67
N ASP A 231 5.18 1.06 -1.09
CA ASP A 231 3.75 0.86 -1.38
C ASP A 231 2.87 1.03 -0.12
N ALA A 232 3.40 0.70 1.06
CA ALA A 232 2.72 0.83 2.35
C ALA A 232 2.91 2.21 3.02
N GLY A 233 3.52 3.17 2.32
CA GLY A 233 3.72 4.55 2.82
C GLY A 233 4.93 4.73 3.72
N ALA A 234 5.74 3.70 3.91
CA ALA A 234 6.99 3.81 4.66
C ALA A 234 8.09 4.50 3.84
N LEU A 235 9.12 4.99 4.52
CA LEU A 235 10.33 5.51 3.89
C LEU A 235 11.52 4.54 4.04
N PRO A 236 11.78 3.67 3.04
CA PRO A 236 12.98 2.83 3.02
C PRO A 236 14.19 3.59 2.49
N ILE A 237 15.31 3.53 3.22
CA ILE A 237 16.56 4.24 2.86
C ILE A 237 17.74 3.25 2.91
N GLU A 238 18.47 3.13 1.80
CA GLU A 238 19.79 2.48 1.81
C GLU A 238 20.84 3.49 2.30
N VAL A 239 21.47 3.21 3.45
CA VAL A 239 22.45 4.08 4.12
C VAL A 239 23.44 3.23 4.93
N ASP A 240 24.65 3.73 5.18
CA ASP A 240 25.56 3.05 6.11
C ASP A 240 24.97 3.06 7.53
N VAL A 241 24.82 1.87 8.09
CA VAL A 241 24.21 1.61 9.41
C VAL A 241 25.23 1.08 10.42
N SER A 242 26.51 1.05 10.09
CA SER A 242 27.58 0.49 10.93
C SER A 242 27.77 1.23 12.26
N GLN A 243 27.47 2.53 12.28
CA GLN A 243 27.55 3.39 13.45
C GLN A 243 26.22 3.51 14.22
N LEU A 244 25.17 2.78 13.81
CA LEU A 244 23.85 2.81 14.46
C LEU A 244 23.66 1.58 15.35
N ALA A 245 23.49 1.81 16.65
CA ALA A 245 23.26 0.82 17.67
C ALA A 245 21.81 0.84 18.19
N MET A 246 21.38 -0.26 18.81
CA MET A 246 20.07 -0.38 19.44
C MET A 246 19.86 0.73 20.49
N GLY A 247 18.73 1.43 20.41
CA GLY A 247 18.37 2.49 21.35
C GLY A 247 18.95 3.88 21.05
N ASP A 248 19.81 4.00 20.05
CA ASP A 248 20.29 5.32 19.62
C ASP A 248 19.13 6.22 19.17
N VAL A 249 19.19 7.50 19.53
CA VAL A 249 18.28 8.53 19.03
C VAL A 249 18.98 9.30 17.91
N ILE A 250 18.38 9.32 16.73
CA ILE A 250 18.93 9.92 15.52
C ILE A 250 17.96 10.92 14.89
N ASP A 251 18.52 11.92 14.22
CA ASP A 251 17.79 12.83 13.34
C ASP A 251 18.09 12.46 11.88
N VAL A 252 17.04 12.10 11.13
CA VAL A 252 17.09 11.86 9.69
C VAL A 252 16.61 13.11 8.97
N TYR A 253 17.39 13.57 7.99
CA TYR A 253 17.08 14.73 7.14
C TYR A 253 16.82 14.27 5.70
N PRO A 254 15.58 13.91 5.32
CA PRO A 254 15.28 13.29 4.02
C PRO A 254 15.71 14.14 2.82
N PHE A 255 15.58 15.46 2.93
CA PHE A 255 15.90 16.40 1.85
C PHE A 255 17.39 16.75 1.77
N LYS A 256 18.13 16.59 2.87
CA LYS A 256 19.60 16.81 2.90
C LYS A 256 20.38 15.52 2.62
N GLY A 257 19.76 14.36 2.84
CA GLY A 257 20.44 13.08 2.70
C GLY A 257 21.41 12.81 3.85
N GLU A 258 21.04 13.16 5.09
CA GLU A 258 21.91 13.04 6.27
C GLU A 258 21.23 12.30 7.41
N VAL A 259 22.01 11.50 8.14
CA VAL A 259 21.65 10.92 9.44
C VAL A 259 22.61 11.48 10.48
N ARG A 260 22.08 12.06 11.55
CA ARG A 260 22.86 12.68 12.64
C ARG A 260 22.45 12.14 14.00
N ARG A 261 23.36 12.19 14.98
CA ARG A 261 23.03 11.96 16.40
C ARG A 261 22.11 13.08 16.89
N HIS A 262 21.04 12.73 17.59
CA HIS A 262 20.08 13.73 18.07
C HIS A 262 20.71 14.73 19.06
N ASP A 263 21.49 14.23 20.02
CA ASP A 263 22.01 15.07 21.12
C ASP A 263 23.25 15.90 20.75
N SER A 264 24.07 15.43 19.79
CA SER A 264 25.34 16.07 19.43
C SER A 264 25.37 16.72 18.05
N ASP A 265 24.35 16.50 17.22
CA ASP A 265 24.31 16.87 15.80
C ASP A 265 25.48 16.30 14.96
N GLU A 266 26.18 15.31 15.50
CA GLU A 266 27.27 14.61 14.82
C GLU A 266 26.75 13.89 13.58
N LEU A 267 27.40 14.11 12.44
CA LEU A 267 27.08 13.42 11.19
C LEU A 267 27.49 11.95 11.28
N VAL A 268 26.50 11.05 11.23
CA VAL A 268 26.71 9.60 11.31
C VAL A 268 26.87 9.00 9.92
N ALA A 269 25.98 9.38 9.00
CA ALA A 269 25.99 8.87 7.63
C ALA A 269 25.33 9.86 6.66
N THR A 270 25.66 9.70 5.38
CA THR A 270 24.97 10.39 4.28
C THR A 270 24.32 9.36 3.37
N PHE A 271 23.23 9.74 2.72
CA PHE A 271 22.48 8.87 1.82
C PHE A 271 21.89 9.66 0.65
N LYS A 272 21.42 8.92 -0.35
CA LYS A 272 20.62 9.46 -1.44
C LYS A 272 19.34 8.65 -1.54
N LEU A 273 18.20 9.32 -1.60
CA LEU A 273 16.94 8.65 -1.90
C LEU A 273 17.02 8.02 -3.29
N LYS A 274 16.43 6.84 -3.44
CA LYS A 274 16.40 6.10 -4.72
C LYS A 274 15.75 6.94 -5.84
N THR A 275 14.76 7.76 -5.47
CA THR A 275 14.07 8.72 -6.33
C THR A 275 13.45 9.80 -5.46
N ASP A 276 13.36 11.04 -5.97
CA ASP A 276 12.69 12.15 -5.26
C ASP A 276 11.18 11.91 -5.13
N VAL A 277 10.62 11.04 -5.98
CA VAL A 277 9.19 10.66 -5.94
C VAL A 277 8.82 10.00 -4.61
N LEU A 278 9.77 9.35 -3.91
CA LEU A 278 9.55 8.79 -2.56
C LEU A 278 8.97 9.82 -1.58
N ILE A 279 9.32 11.10 -1.73
CA ILE A 279 8.80 12.19 -0.88
C ILE A 279 7.29 12.32 -1.04
N ASP A 280 6.81 12.23 -2.29
CA ASP A 280 5.38 12.30 -2.59
C ASP A 280 4.66 11.00 -2.21
N GLU A 281 5.34 9.85 -2.35
CA GLU A 281 4.79 8.54 -1.97
C GLU A 281 4.48 8.49 -0.47
N VAL A 282 5.43 8.92 0.38
CA VAL A 282 5.22 8.99 1.82
C VAL A 282 4.07 9.95 2.16
N ARG A 283 4.04 11.14 1.56
CA ARG A 283 2.96 12.11 1.79
C ARG A 283 1.59 11.57 1.39
N ALA A 284 1.49 10.83 0.29
CA ALA A 284 0.24 10.22 -0.15
C ALA A 284 -0.25 9.10 0.80
N GLY A 285 0.65 8.56 1.63
CA GLY A 285 0.40 7.36 2.44
C GLY A 285 0.72 6.06 1.70
N GLY A 286 1.58 6.13 0.69
CA GLY A 286 2.02 5.00 -0.13
C GLY A 286 2.12 5.35 -1.61
N ARG A 287 2.97 4.60 -2.32
CA ARG A 287 3.11 4.71 -3.77
C ARG A 287 1.82 4.37 -4.52
N ILE A 288 1.07 3.36 -4.06
CA ILE A 288 -0.21 2.97 -4.69
C ILE A 288 -1.24 4.10 -4.60
N PRO A 289 -1.55 4.68 -3.42
CA PRO A 289 -2.37 5.88 -3.31
C PRO A 289 -1.89 7.05 -4.18
N LEU A 290 -0.58 7.29 -4.25
CA LEU A 290 -0.02 8.35 -5.09
C LEU A 290 -0.36 8.14 -6.56
N ILE A 291 -0.15 6.94 -7.10
CA ILE A 291 -0.41 6.63 -8.51
C ILE A 291 -1.90 6.85 -8.82
N ILE A 292 -2.79 6.32 -7.99
CA ILE A 292 -4.25 6.44 -8.18
C ILE A 292 -4.68 7.90 -8.10
N GLY A 293 -4.30 8.60 -7.04
CA GLY A 293 -4.69 9.99 -6.82
C GLY A 293 -4.10 10.95 -7.87
N ARG A 294 -2.85 10.74 -8.30
CA ARG A 294 -2.24 11.50 -9.40
C ARG A 294 -2.99 11.28 -10.70
N GLY A 295 -3.36 10.04 -11.01
CA GLY A 295 -4.18 9.71 -12.18
C GLY A 295 -5.56 10.38 -12.14
N LEU A 296 -6.20 10.40 -10.97
CA LEU A 296 -7.46 11.11 -10.74
C LEU A 296 -7.32 12.62 -10.99
N THR A 297 -6.27 13.24 -10.45
CA THR A 297 -5.96 14.66 -10.70
C THR A 297 -5.71 14.93 -12.18
N ASP A 298 -4.87 14.13 -12.86
CA ASP A 298 -4.57 14.33 -14.27
C ASP A 298 -5.84 14.22 -15.14
N ARG A 299 -6.74 13.27 -14.85
CA ARG A 299 -8.05 13.12 -15.53
C ARG A 299 -8.98 14.31 -15.27
N ALA A 300 -9.08 14.78 -14.03
CA ALA A 300 -9.87 15.96 -13.68
C ALA A 300 -9.38 17.21 -14.41
N ARG A 301 -8.06 17.41 -14.48
CA ARG A 301 -7.46 18.55 -15.19
C ARG A 301 -7.71 18.47 -16.70
N GLN A 302 -7.60 17.29 -17.29
CA GLN A 302 -7.95 17.08 -18.70
C GLN A 302 -9.41 17.44 -18.99
N SER A 303 -10.34 16.97 -18.14
CA SER A 303 -11.77 17.29 -18.24
C SER A 303 -12.05 18.80 -18.19
N LEU A 304 -11.35 19.51 -17.31
CA LEU A 304 -11.46 20.96 -17.15
C LEU A 304 -10.65 21.78 -18.18
N GLY A 305 -9.95 21.13 -19.12
CA GLY A 305 -9.11 21.82 -20.10
C GLY A 305 -7.88 22.51 -19.50
N LEU A 306 -7.42 22.07 -18.33
CA LEU A 306 -6.26 22.62 -17.62
C LEU A 306 -4.95 21.93 -18.07
N PRO A 307 -3.80 22.62 -18.01
CA PRO A 307 -2.49 22.00 -18.27
C PRO A 307 -2.16 20.93 -17.21
N ALA A 308 -1.20 20.06 -17.48
CA ALA A 308 -0.72 19.06 -16.51
C ALA A 308 -0.31 19.71 -15.17
N SER A 309 -0.56 19.00 -14.06
CA SER A 309 -0.24 19.50 -12.72
C SER A 309 1.28 19.57 -12.47
N ASP A 310 1.73 20.65 -11.83
CA ASP A 310 3.07 20.90 -11.31
C ASP A 310 3.23 20.56 -9.82
N VAL A 311 2.15 20.12 -9.15
CA VAL A 311 2.14 19.77 -7.72
C VAL A 311 3.00 18.55 -7.40
N PHE A 312 3.05 17.57 -8.31
CA PHE A 312 3.71 16.29 -8.07
C PHE A 312 5.14 16.28 -8.63
N ARG A 313 6.07 15.73 -7.86
CA ARG A 313 7.39 15.32 -8.34
C ARG A 313 7.21 14.27 -9.42
N ARG A 314 7.72 14.57 -10.61
CA ARG A 314 7.73 13.62 -11.71
C ARG A 314 9.14 13.04 -11.88
N PRO A 315 9.26 11.75 -12.22
CA PRO A 315 10.53 11.13 -12.54
C PRO A 315 11.28 11.93 -13.60
N ALA A 316 12.59 12.16 -13.39
CA ALA A 316 13.39 12.87 -14.37
C ALA A 316 13.50 12.06 -15.68
N PRO A 317 13.41 12.72 -16.85
CA PRO A 317 13.65 12.04 -18.11
C PRO A 317 15.10 11.53 -18.14
N VAL A 318 15.28 10.25 -18.47
CA VAL A 318 16.62 9.68 -18.63
C VAL A 318 17.15 10.08 -20.00
N ALA A 319 18.35 10.68 -20.03
CA ALA A 319 18.98 11.13 -21.27
C ALA A 319 19.14 9.96 -22.27
N ASP A 320 18.92 10.24 -23.55
CA ASP A 320 19.22 9.26 -24.57
C ASP A 320 20.72 9.02 -24.65
N SER A 321 21.10 7.74 -24.65
CA SER A 321 22.48 7.30 -24.78
C SER A 321 22.92 7.11 -26.23
N GLY A 322 21.98 7.19 -27.19
CA GLY A 322 22.21 6.89 -28.62
C GLY A 322 22.48 5.41 -28.91
N LYS A 323 22.42 4.53 -27.90
CA LYS A 323 22.63 3.08 -28.02
C LYS A 323 21.30 2.34 -28.19
N GLY A 324 21.32 1.12 -28.74
CA GLY A 324 20.13 0.26 -28.78
C GLY A 324 19.59 -0.14 -27.39
N TYR A 325 18.45 -0.83 -27.38
CA TYR A 325 17.82 -1.39 -26.18
C TYR A 325 18.13 -2.89 -26.02
N THR A 326 18.29 -3.35 -24.78
CA THR A 326 18.34 -4.79 -24.46
C THR A 326 16.94 -5.43 -24.60
N LEU A 327 16.86 -6.77 -24.59
CA LEU A 327 15.58 -7.47 -24.68
C LEU A 327 14.60 -7.07 -23.58
N ALA A 328 15.04 -7.04 -22.31
CA ALA A 328 14.19 -6.62 -21.19
C ALA A 328 13.68 -5.18 -21.36
N GLN A 329 14.55 -4.27 -21.79
CA GLN A 329 14.16 -2.88 -22.04
C GLN A 329 13.11 -2.76 -23.14
N LYS A 330 13.21 -3.58 -24.20
CA LYS A 330 12.22 -3.66 -25.28
C LYS A 330 10.89 -4.26 -24.82
N MET A 331 10.91 -5.32 -24.02
CA MET A 331 9.69 -5.95 -23.48
C MET A 331 8.90 -4.97 -22.61
N VAL A 332 9.57 -4.28 -21.68
CA VAL A 332 8.94 -3.25 -20.85
C VAL A 332 8.48 -2.06 -21.70
N GLY A 333 9.30 -1.61 -22.65
CA GLY A 333 8.91 -0.56 -23.61
C GLY A 333 7.63 -0.89 -24.36
N LYS A 334 7.56 -2.09 -24.93
CA LYS A 334 6.37 -2.58 -25.65
C LYS A 334 5.13 -2.58 -24.76
N ALA A 335 5.24 -3.01 -23.50
CA ALA A 335 4.14 -2.97 -22.54
C ALA A 335 3.73 -1.54 -22.13
N CYS A 336 4.59 -0.54 -22.33
CA CYS A 336 4.31 0.88 -22.15
C CYS A 336 3.97 1.62 -23.45
N GLY A 337 3.92 0.93 -24.60
CA GLY A 337 3.65 1.55 -25.91
C GLY A 337 4.83 2.32 -26.53
N VAL A 338 6.07 2.08 -26.11
CA VAL A 338 7.29 2.72 -26.62
C VAL A 338 8.34 1.69 -27.07
N GLU A 339 9.39 2.11 -27.80
CA GLU A 339 10.40 1.17 -28.32
C GLU A 339 11.26 0.49 -27.23
N GLY A 340 11.47 1.17 -26.09
CA GLY A 340 12.25 0.65 -24.99
C GLY A 340 12.28 1.59 -23.79
N ILE A 341 12.51 1.04 -22.61
CA ILE A 341 12.67 1.80 -21.35
C ILE A 341 14.13 1.77 -20.90
N ARG A 342 14.70 2.92 -20.53
CA ARG A 342 16.07 3.02 -20.02
C ARG A 342 16.13 2.74 -18.50
N PRO A 343 17.27 2.26 -17.97
CA PRO A 343 17.43 2.11 -16.52
C PRO A 343 17.24 3.45 -15.81
N GLY A 344 16.46 3.45 -14.72
CA GLY A 344 16.12 4.65 -13.96
C GLY A 344 14.88 5.39 -14.46
N THR A 345 14.33 5.04 -15.63
CA THR A 345 13.07 5.59 -16.12
C THR A 345 11.90 4.93 -15.38
N TYR A 346 11.05 5.74 -14.74
CA TYR A 346 9.77 5.28 -14.25
C TYR A 346 8.83 4.97 -15.42
N CYS A 347 8.11 3.87 -15.31
CA CYS A 347 7.14 3.45 -16.31
C CYS A 347 6.04 2.60 -15.66
N GLU A 348 4.88 2.55 -16.30
CA GLU A 348 3.71 1.77 -15.85
C GLU A 348 3.38 0.75 -16.95
N PRO A 349 4.08 -0.40 -17.02
CA PRO A 349 3.83 -1.40 -18.06
C PRO A 349 2.45 -2.06 -17.89
N LYS A 350 1.77 -2.34 -19.00
CA LYS A 350 0.57 -3.18 -18.99
C LYS A 350 0.92 -4.57 -18.45
N MET A 351 0.21 -5.02 -17.41
CA MET A 351 0.32 -6.38 -16.88
C MET A 351 -0.53 -7.35 -17.71
N THR A 352 0.12 -8.32 -18.34
CA THR A 352 -0.56 -9.34 -19.16
C THR A 352 -0.94 -10.57 -18.34
N THR A 353 -0.06 -11.01 -17.44
CA THR A 353 -0.30 -12.21 -16.63
C THR A 353 0.12 -12.00 -15.19
N VAL A 354 -0.82 -12.20 -14.26
CA VAL A 354 -0.61 -12.06 -12.81
C VAL A 354 -0.81 -13.41 -12.14
N GLY A 355 0.17 -13.83 -11.33
CA GLY A 355 0.11 -15.08 -10.57
C GLY A 355 -0.09 -14.87 -9.07
N SER A 356 -0.91 -15.69 -8.44
CA SER A 356 -1.17 -15.73 -6.99
C SER A 356 -1.12 -17.17 -6.47
N GLN A 357 -0.64 -17.34 -5.22
CA GLN A 357 -0.54 -18.63 -4.52
C GLN A 357 -1.23 -18.57 -3.16
N ASP A 358 -1.42 -19.70 -2.50
CA ASP A 358 -2.32 -19.90 -1.37
C ASP A 358 -1.83 -19.42 0.00
N THR A 359 -0.54 -19.09 0.15
CA THR A 359 0.02 -18.48 1.38
C THR A 359 0.10 -16.95 1.34
N THR A 360 0.05 -16.35 0.14
CA THR A 360 -0.07 -14.90 -0.07
C THR A 360 -1.45 -14.48 -0.55
N GLY A 361 -2.22 -15.41 -1.11
CA GLY A 361 -3.55 -15.21 -1.67
C GLY A 361 -4.55 -14.60 -0.69
N PRO A 362 -4.64 -15.07 0.57
CA PRO A 362 -5.48 -14.44 1.58
C PRO A 362 -5.15 -12.96 1.83
N MET A 363 -3.87 -12.59 1.93
CA MET A 363 -3.48 -11.18 2.03
C MET A 363 -3.79 -10.41 0.75
N THR A 364 -3.56 -11.02 -0.42
CA THR A 364 -3.83 -10.41 -1.72
C THR A 364 -5.33 -10.12 -1.88
N ARG A 365 -6.19 -11.04 -1.43
CA ARG A 365 -7.64 -10.85 -1.36
C ARG A 365 -7.98 -9.62 -0.50
N ASP A 366 -7.34 -9.48 0.66
CA ASP A 366 -7.63 -8.37 1.57
C ASP A 366 -7.13 -7.03 1.01
N GLU A 367 -5.96 -6.98 0.37
CA GLU A 367 -5.50 -5.78 -0.36
C GLU A 367 -6.44 -5.43 -1.55
N LEU A 368 -6.95 -6.43 -2.28
CA LEU A 368 -7.92 -6.21 -3.35
C LEU A 368 -9.27 -5.70 -2.80
N LYS A 369 -9.68 -6.13 -1.60
CA LYS A 369 -10.86 -5.60 -0.91
C LYS A 369 -10.66 -4.13 -0.56
N ASP A 370 -9.49 -3.75 -0.06
CA ASP A 370 -9.15 -2.37 0.32
C ASP A 370 -9.05 -1.44 -0.90
N LEU A 371 -8.57 -1.96 -2.03
CA LEU A 371 -8.57 -1.26 -3.32
C LEU A 371 -9.94 -1.22 -4.00
N ALA A 372 -11.01 -1.67 -3.33
CA ALA A 372 -12.36 -1.76 -3.88
C ALA A 372 -12.43 -2.52 -5.21
N CYS A 373 -11.55 -3.50 -5.43
CA CYS A 373 -11.47 -4.25 -6.68
C CYS A 373 -12.67 -5.19 -6.82
N LEU A 374 -13.55 -4.89 -7.78
CA LEU A 374 -14.70 -5.71 -8.16
C LEU A 374 -14.47 -6.59 -9.40
N GLY A 375 -13.40 -6.33 -10.16
CA GLY A 375 -13.01 -7.13 -11.32
C GLY A 375 -11.54 -6.85 -11.70
N PHE A 376 -10.86 -7.84 -12.26
CA PHE A 376 -9.48 -7.67 -12.70
C PHE A 376 -9.42 -6.97 -14.07
N SER A 377 -8.50 -6.02 -14.21
CA SER A 377 -8.19 -5.36 -15.48
C SER A 377 -6.99 -5.98 -16.21
N ALA A 378 -6.20 -6.84 -15.54
CA ALA A 378 -5.14 -7.61 -16.18
C ALA A 378 -5.76 -8.68 -17.09
N ASP A 379 -5.10 -8.97 -18.22
CA ASP A 379 -5.64 -9.90 -19.23
C ASP A 379 -5.82 -11.33 -18.65
N LEU A 380 -4.92 -11.75 -17.76
CA LEU A 380 -5.03 -13.01 -17.02
C LEU A 380 -4.55 -12.87 -15.58
N THR A 381 -5.38 -13.30 -14.63
CA THR A 381 -5.01 -13.47 -13.21
C THR A 381 -5.24 -14.93 -12.82
N MET A 382 -4.22 -15.61 -12.28
CA MET A 382 -4.29 -17.03 -11.90
C MET A 382 -4.00 -17.24 -10.41
N GLN A 383 -4.85 -18.01 -9.72
CA GLN A 383 -4.66 -18.46 -8.34
C GLN A 383 -4.34 -19.96 -8.27
N SER A 384 -3.36 -20.33 -7.44
CA SER A 384 -2.98 -21.74 -7.17
C SER A 384 -3.16 -22.14 -5.71
N PHE A 385 -3.17 -23.45 -5.44
CA PHE A 385 -3.23 -24.05 -4.10
C PHE A 385 -2.11 -25.09 -3.92
N CYS A 386 -0.87 -24.62 -3.87
CA CYS A 386 0.31 -25.48 -3.96
C CYS A 386 1.14 -25.57 -2.67
N HIS A 387 0.97 -24.66 -1.71
CA HIS A 387 1.78 -24.61 -0.48
C HIS A 387 1.07 -25.26 0.71
N THR A 388 -0.27 -25.27 0.71
CA THR A 388 -1.12 -25.71 1.84
C THR A 388 -1.91 -26.98 1.53
N SER A 389 -1.77 -27.55 0.33
CA SER A 389 -2.58 -28.68 -0.13
C SER A 389 -2.21 -30.03 0.49
N ALA A 390 -0.95 -30.25 0.86
CA ALA A 390 -0.48 -31.57 1.31
C ALA A 390 -1.00 -31.94 2.71
N TYR A 391 -1.00 -30.97 3.63
CA TYR A 391 -1.39 -31.15 5.04
C TYR A 391 -2.18 -29.93 5.54
N PRO A 392 -3.42 -29.73 5.05
CA PRO A 392 -4.17 -28.51 5.33
C PRO A 392 -4.60 -28.45 6.79
N LYS A 393 -4.35 -27.31 7.45
CA LYS A 393 -5.00 -26.95 8.71
C LYS A 393 -6.46 -26.59 8.44
N PRO A 394 -7.35 -26.55 9.46
CA PRO A 394 -8.74 -26.14 9.27
C PRO A 394 -8.92 -24.78 8.59
N ILE A 395 -8.01 -23.83 8.86
CA ILE A 395 -8.00 -22.50 8.21
C ILE A 395 -7.56 -22.55 6.75
N ASP A 396 -6.67 -23.47 6.39
CA ASP A 396 -6.27 -23.70 5.00
C ASP A 396 -7.45 -24.31 4.21
N VAL A 397 -8.19 -25.24 4.81
CA VAL A 397 -9.43 -25.79 4.22
C VAL A 397 -10.45 -24.68 3.95
N ASN A 398 -10.63 -23.73 4.87
CA ASN A 398 -11.49 -22.58 4.63
C ASN A 398 -10.99 -21.72 3.45
N THR A 399 -9.68 -21.51 3.33
CA THR A 399 -9.06 -20.81 2.20
C THR A 399 -9.33 -21.56 0.89
N HIS A 400 -9.24 -22.89 0.88
CA HIS A 400 -9.51 -23.71 -0.31
C HIS A 400 -10.96 -23.62 -0.78
N HIS A 401 -11.90 -23.35 0.13
CA HIS A 401 -13.32 -23.19 -0.20
C HIS A 401 -13.71 -21.77 -0.60
N THR A 402 -13.03 -20.74 -0.10
CA THR A 402 -13.47 -19.35 -0.26
C THR A 402 -12.67 -18.55 -1.29
N LEU A 403 -11.36 -18.82 -1.41
CA LEU A 403 -10.49 -18.07 -2.31
C LEU A 403 -10.78 -18.32 -3.81
N PRO A 404 -11.18 -19.53 -4.27
CA PRO A 404 -11.53 -19.75 -5.68
C PRO A 404 -12.63 -18.82 -6.18
N ASP A 405 -13.75 -18.76 -5.45
CA ASP A 405 -14.91 -17.94 -5.86
C ASP A 405 -14.56 -16.46 -5.85
N PHE A 406 -13.77 -15.99 -4.87
CA PHE A 406 -13.30 -14.62 -4.84
C PHE A 406 -12.53 -14.22 -6.11
N ILE A 407 -11.67 -15.12 -6.61
CA ILE A 407 -10.86 -14.91 -7.82
C ILE A 407 -11.70 -15.04 -9.09
N MET A 408 -12.53 -16.08 -9.19
CA MET A 408 -13.35 -16.35 -10.38
C MET A 408 -14.42 -15.28 -10.60
N ASN A 409 -15.04 -14.77 -9.53
CA ASN A 409 -16.02 -13.68 -9.61
C ASN A 409 -15.42 -12.35 -10.10
N ARG A 410 -14.09 -12.25 -10.15
CA ARG A 410 -13.34 -11.11 -10.69
C ARG A 410 -12.75 -11.36 -12.08
N GLY A 411 -13.11 -12.48 -12.71
CA GLY A 411 -12.61 -12.89 -14.03
C GLY A 411 -11.28 -13.65 -13.99
N GLY A 412 -10.81 -14.05 -12.81
CA GLY A 412 -9.56 -14.82 -12.67
C GLY A 412 -9.75 -16.33 -12.88
N VAL A 413 -8.64 -17.02 -13.14
CA VAL A 413 -8.54 -18.48 -13.19
C VAL A 413 -8.13 -19.01 -11.82
N SER A 414 -8.86 -20.00 -11.30
CA SER A 414 -8.49 -20.70 -10.06
C SER A 414 -8.16 -22.16 -10.34
N LEU A 415 -6.96 -22.58 -9.96
CA LEU A 415 -6.60 -24.00 -9.87
C LEU A 415 -7.23 -24.62 -8.61
N ARG A 416 -7.04 -25.92 -8.41
CA ARG A 416 -7.56 -26.70 -7.28
C ARG A 416 -6.42 -27.24 -6.39
N PRO A 417 -6.69 -27.49 -5.10
CA PRO A 417 -5.75 -28.23 -4.26
C PRO A 417 -5.40 -29.58 -4.89
N GLY A 418 -4.11 -29.87 -5.02
CA GLY A 418 -3.59 -31.08 -5.67
C GLY A 418 -3.16 -30.91 -7.13
N ASP A 419 -3.50 -29.80 -7.80
CA ASP A 419 -3.08 -29.55 -9.19
C ASP A 419 -1.56 -29.32 -9.32
N GLY A 420 -0.91 -28.87 -8.25
CA GLY A 420 0.54 -28.73 -8.16
C GLY A 420 1.05 -27.28 -8.24
N VAL A 421 2.36 -27.14 -8.41
CA VAL A 421 3.11 -25.87 -8.23
C VAL A 421 2.64 -24.76 -9.18
N ILE A 422 2.45 -23.55 -8.64
CA ILE A 422 2.00 -22.34 -9.36
C ILE A 422 2.70 -22.15 -10.70
N HIS A 423 4.05 -22.13 -10.72
CA HIS A 423 4.82 -21.80 -11.91
C HIS A 423 4.74 -22.87 -12.99
N SER A 424 4.49 -24.13 -12.62
CA SER A 424 4.23 -25.18 -13.60
C SER A 424 2.98 -24.86 -14.43
N TRP A 425 1.95 -24.30 -13.82
CA TRP A 425 0.71 -23.93 -14.52
C TRP A 425 0.80 -22.54 -15.15
N LEU A 426 1.25 -21.54 -14.40
CA LEU A 426 1.33 -20.15 -14.86
C LEU A 426 2.19 -20.03 -16.12
N ASN A 427 3.36 -20.69 -16.16
CA ASN A 427 4.28 -20.60 -17.30
C ASN A 427 3.69 -21.17 -18.60
N ARG A 428 2.65 -22.01 -18.51
CA ARG A 428 1.93 -22.56 -19.67
C ARG A 428 0.83 -21.61 -20.18
N MET A 429 0.54 -20.54 -19.44
CA MET A 429 -0.47 -19.55 -19.77
C MET A 429 0.15 -18.22 -20.23
N LEU A 430 1.48 -18.11 -20.28
CA LEU A 430 2.18 -16.90 -20.70
C LEU A 430 2.12 -16.70 -22.22
N LEU A 431 2.05 -15.42 -22.61
CA LEU A 431 2.33 -15.01 -23.97
C LEU A 431 3.82 -14.58 -24.08
N PRO A 432 4.52 -14.93 -25.17
CA PRO A 432 5.88 -14.44 -25.39
C PRO A 432 5.95 -12.91 -25.49
N ASP A 433 7.07 -12.33 -25.05
CA ASP A 433 7.38 -10.90 -25.16
C ASP A 433 6.33 -9.96 -24.54
N THR A 434 5.71 -10.39 -23.44
CA THR A 434 4.82 -9.58 -22.58
C THR A 434 5.41 -9.42 -21.18
N VAL A 435 4.85 -8.47 -20.41
CA VAL A 435 5.18 -8.24 -19.00
C VAL A 435 4.09 -8.79 -18.10
#